data_AF-A0A426GC03-F1
#
_entry.id   AF-A0A426GC03-F1
#
_cell.length_a   1.000
_cell.length_b   1.000
_cell.length_c   1.000
_cell.angle_alpha   90.00
_cell.angle_beta   90.00
_cell.angle_gamma   90.00
#
_symmetry.space_group_name_H-M   'P 1'
#
loop_
_entity.id
_entity.type
_entity.pdbx_description
1 polymer ?
#
loop_
_entity_poly.entity_id
_entity_poly.type
_entity_poly.pdbx_seq_one_letter_code
_entity_poly.pdbx_strand_id
1 'polypeptide(L)'
;YPTVDGNRASEVYFENVSVPADSLISESGLDLVNQVIDEATAAVGAEAVGVLRKLHEGTLDYAKPRKQFGTAIANFQVLQHRMVDMFIEVVQSVS
;
A
#
# COMPACT_ATOMS: atom_id res chain seq x y z
N TYR A 1 10.06 18.45 0.13
CA TYR A 1 10.94 17.67 1.01
C TYR A 1 10.63 16.18 0.90
N PRO A 2 11.60 15.27 1.16
CA PRO A 2 11.36 13.83 1.17
C PRO A 2 10.45 13.41 2.34
N THR A 3 9.62 12.40 2.14
CA THR A 3 8.74 11.82 3.15
C THR A 3 9.27 10.47 3.67
N VAL A 4 8.70 9.95 4.77
CA VAL A 4 9.13 8.70 5.43
C VAL A 4 9.07 7.47 4.51
N ASP A 5 8.10 7.46 3.61
CA ASP A 5 7.85 6.44 2.59
C ASP A 5 8.66 6.66 1.30
N GLY A 6 9.55 7.66 1.26
CA GLY A 6 10.43 7.95 0.12
C GLY A 6 9.79 8.80 -0.99
N ASN A 7 8.52 9.19 -0.82
CA ASN A 7 7.84 10.11 -1.70
C ASN A 7 8.31 11.56 -1.52
N ARG A 8 7.80 12.46 -2.38
CA ARG A 8 8.13 13.89 -2.36
C ARG A 8 6.89 14.70 -1.99
N ALA A 9 7.02 15.53 -0.97
CA ALA A 9 6.04 16.55 -0.63
C ALA A 9 6.56 17.94 -0.99
N SER A 10 5.67 18.90 -1.18
CA SER A 10 6.00 20.33 -1.26
C SER A 10 4.86 21.14 -0.70
N GLU A 11 5.19 22.30 -0.14
CA GLU A 11 4.20 23.33 0.16
C GLU A 11 3.96 24.15 -1.11
N VAL A 12 2.70 24.52 -1.35
CA VAL A 12 2.28 25.32 -2.50
C VAL A 12 1.45 26.48 -1.95
N TYR A 13 1.82 27.69 -2.36
CA TYR A 13 1.13 28.92 -1.98
C TYR A 13 0.60 29.60 -3.24
N PHE A 14 -0.61 30.14 -3.13
CA PHE A 14 -1.21 30.96 -4.18
C PHE A 14 -1.34 32.39 -3.65
N GLU A 15 -0.57 33.32 -4.23
CA GLU A 15 -0.62 34.74 -3.90
C GLU A 15 -0.93 35.53 -5.17
N ASN A 16 -2.07 36.23 -5.18
CA ASN A 16 -2.53 37.05 -6.32
C ASN A 16 -2.52 36.29 -7.67
N VAL A 17 -2.79 34.99 -7.66
CA VAL A 17 -2.83 34.16 -8.87
C VAL A 17 -4.12 34.40 -9.63
N SER A 18 -4.02 34.86 -10.87
CA SER A 18 -5.15 34.97 -11.81
C SER A 18 -5.20 33.73 -12.69
N VAL A 19 -6.37 33.12 -12.78
CA VAL A 19 -6.63 31.92 -13.58
C VAL A 19 -7.78 32.23 -14.54
N PRO A 20 -7.64 31.99 -15.85
CA PRO A 20 -8.69 32.24 -16.81
C PRO A 20 -9.86 31.24 -16.64
N ALA A 21 -11.07 31.65 -17.02
CA ALA A 21 -12.29 30.87 -16.81
C ALA A 21 -12.30 29.53 -17.58
N ASP A 22 -11.56 29.45 -18.70
CA ASP A 22 -11.39 28.22 -19.48
C ASP A 22 -10.53 27.16 -18.77
N SER A 23 -9.85 27.51 -17.67
CA SER A 23 -9.12 26.58 -16.82
C SER A 23 -9.99 25.97 -15.70
N LEU A 24 -11.29 26.29 -15.65
CA LEU A 24 -12.21 25.68 -14.71
C LEU A 24 -12.42 24.20 -15.07
N ILE A 25 -12.01 23.31 -14.16
CA ILE A 25 -12.08 21.85 -14.38
C ILE A 25 -13.50 21.31 -14.13
N SER A 26 -14.21 21.86 -13.14
CA SER A 26 -15.58 21.44 -12.80
C SER A 26 -16.34 22.56 -12.11
N GLU A 27 -17.63 22.70 -12.45
CA GLU A 27 -18.58 23.57 -11.75
C GLU A 27 -18.98 22.99 -10.37
N SER A 28 -18.87 21.66 -10.19
CA SER A 28 -19.03 20.99 -8.89
C SER A 28 -17.69 20.39 -8.46
N GLY A 29 -16.83 21.25 -7.90
CA GLY A 29 -15.48 20.86 -7.49
C GLY A 29 -15.47 19.83 -6.35
N LEU A 30 -16.40 19.94 -5.39
CA LEU A 30 -16.44 19.05 -4.23
C LEU A 30 -16.85 17.63 -4.63
N ASP A 31 -17.84 17.48 -5.51
CA ASP A 31 -18.28 16.15 -5.97
C ASP A 31 -17.17 15.45 -6.77
N LEU A 32 -16.46 16.20 -7.63
CA LEU A 32 -15.30 15.67 -8.37
C LEU A 32 -14.20 15.22 -7.40
N VAL A 33 -13.88 16.01 -6.38
CA VAL A 33 -12.86 15.64 -5.38
C VAL A 33 -13.26 14.38 -4.62
N ASN A 34 -14.53 14.26 -4.21
CA ASN A 34 -15.01 13.06 -3.52
C ASN A 34 -14.91 11.81 -4.42
N GLN A 35 -15.31 11.91 -5.69
CA GLN A 35 -15.15 10.81 -6.64
C GLN A 35 -13.67 10.39 -6.78
N VAL A 36 -12.77 11.35 -6.94
CA VAL A 36 -11.33 11.07 -7.06
C VAL A 36 -10.78 10.42 -5.79
N ILE A 37 -11.25 10.84 -4.60
CA ILE A 37 -10.86 10.22 -3.32
C ILE A 37 -11.33 8.77 -3.24
N ASP A 38 -12.56 8.47 -3.68
CA ASP A 38 -13.08 7.10 -3.67
C ASP A 38 -12.25 6.19 -4.60
N GLU A 39 -11.96 6.65 -5.82
CA GLU A 39 -11.13 5.93 -6.79
C GLU A 39 -9.68 5.75 -6.28
N ALA A 40 -9.07 6.80 -5.72
CA ALA A 40 -7.73 6.73 -5.14
C ALA A 40 -7.67 5.77 -3.95
N THR A 41 -8.71 5.75 -3.11
CA THR A 41 -8.80 4.85 -1.96
C THR A 41 -8.88 3.39 -2.41
N ALA A 42 -9.67 3.09 -3.44
CA ALA A 42 -9.73 1.77 -4.05
C ALA A 42 -8.37 1.35 -4.63
N ALA A 43 -7.66 2.28 -5.29
CA ALA A 43 -6.34 2.02 -5.85
C ALA A 43 -5.29 1.70 -4.76
N VAL A 44 -5.27 2.45 -3.65
CA VAL A 44 -4.39 2.20 -2.51
C VAL A 44 -4.70 0.84 -1.87
N GLY A 45 -5.98 0.48 -1.76
CA GLY A 45 -6.40 -0.84 -1.29
C GLY A 45 -5.85 -1.98 -2.17
N ALA A 46 -5.98 -1.83 -3.50
CA ALA A 46 -5.45 -2.80 -4.45
C ALA A 46 -3.92 -2.93 -4.39
N GLU A 47 -3.21 -1.82 -4.22
CA GLU A 47 -1.76 -1.82 -3.98
C GLU A 47 -1.41 -2.59 -2.70
N ALA A 48 -2.09 -2.31 -1.58
CA ALA A 48 -1.85 -2.96 -0.30
C ALA A 48 -2.02 -4.48 -0.38
N VAL A 49 -3.03 -4.98 -1.11
CA VAL A 49 -3.23 -6.40 -1.38
C VAL A 49 -2.02 -6.99 -2.12
N GLY A 50 -1.52 -6.30 -3.14
CA GLY A 50 -0.30 -6.70 -3.87
C GLY A 50 0.92 -6.78 -2.96
N VAL A 51 1.10 -5.78 -2.09
CA VAL A 51 2.18 -5.73 -1.10
C VAL A 51 2.07 -6.90 -0.11
N LEU A 52 0.89 -7.18 0.45
CA LEU A 52 0.67 -8.30 1.36
C LEU A 52 1.05 -9.64 0.72
N ARG A 53 0.63 -9.87 -0.53
CA ARG A 53 1.03 -11.07 -1.30
C ARG A 53 2.54 -11.18 -1.42
N LYS A 54 3.21 -10.07 -1.76
CA LYS A 54 4.66 -10.07 -1.95
C LYS A 54 5.43 -10.27 -0.65
N LEU A 55 4.96 -9.67 0.45
CA LEU A 55 5.54 -9.86 1.78
C LEU A 55 5.41 -11.31 2.25
N HIS A 56 4.25 -11.94 2.03
CA HIS A 56 4.05 -13.34 2.37
C HIS A 56 4.98 -14.27 1.57
N GLU A 57 5.03 -14.09 0.25
CA GLU A 57 5.94 -14.85 -0.64
C GLU A 57 7.40 -14.67 -0.22
N GLY A 58 7.87 -13.43 -0.08
CA GLY A 58 9.26 -13.14 0.30
C GLY A 58 9.63 -13.69 1.68
N THR A 59 8.68 -13.68 2.62
CA THR A 59 8.88 -14.29 3.94
C THR A 59 9.07 -15.80 3.84
N LEU A 60 8.24 -16.49 3.06
CA LEU A 60 8.37 -17.93 2.82
C LEU A 60 9.68 -18.29 2.11
N ASP A 61 10.04 -17.52 1.08
CA ASP A 61 11.26 -17.70 0.30
C ASP A 61 12.52 -17.56 1.16
N TYR A 62 12.50 -16.68 2.15
CA TYR A 62 13.59 -16.56 3.12
C TYR A 62 13.56 -17.66 4.18
N ALA A 63 12.38 -17.97 4.74
CA ALA A 63 12.26 -18.88 5.88
C ALA A 63 12.60 -20.34 5.53
N LYS A 64 12.29 -20.79 4.31
CA LYS A 64 12.54 -22.16 3.84
C LYS A 64 14.03 -22.54 3.79
N PRO A 65 14.92 -21.77 3.14
CA PRO A 65 16.35 -22.11 3.07
C PRO A 65 17.14 -21.66 4.31
N ARG A 66 16.67 -20.67 5.08
CA ARG A 66 17.39 -20.14 6.23
C ARG A 66 17.49 -21.18 7.35
N LYS A 67 18.72 -21.54 7.75
CA LYS A 67 18.98 -22.52 8.82
C LYS A 67 19.43 -21.86 10.12
N GLN A 68 18.83 -22.24 11.24
CA GLN A 68 19.30 -21.97 12.61
C GLN A 68 18.96 -23.17 13.51
N PHE A 69 19.74 -23.36 14.58
CA PHE A 69 19.57 -24.50 15.50
C PHE A 69 19.56 -25.86 14.76
N GLY A 70 20.40 -25.98 13.73
CA GLY A 70 20.57 -27.23 12.96
C GLY A 70 19.46 -27.54 11.94
N THR A 71 18.42 -26.72 11.81
CA THR A 71 17.30 -26.97 10.88
C THR A 71 16.85 -25.69 10.16
N ALA A 72 16.03 -25.83 9.12
CA ALA A 72 15.38 -24.68 8.48
C ALA A 72 14.43 -23.99 9.47
N ILE A 73 14.43 -22.66 9.53
CA ILE A 73 13.58 -21.93 10.48
C ILE A 73 12.09 -22.11 10.17
N ALA A 74 11.74 -22.40 8.91
CA ALA A 74 10.37 -22.76 8.51
C ALA A 74 9.82 -24.03 9.21
N ASN A 75 10.67 -24.83 9.87
CA ASN A 75 10.23 -26.02 10.63
C ASN A 75 9.76 -25.67 12.05
N PHE A 76 9.98 -24.45 12.54
CA PHE A 76 9.52 -24.05 13.87
C PHE A 76 8.03 -23.68 13.82
N GLN A 77 7.22 -24.34 14.65
CA GLN A 77 5.77 -24.14 14.69
C GLN A 77 5.37 -22.68 14.88
N VAL A 78 6.06 -21.94 15.75
CA VAL A 78 5.78 -20.50 15.99
C VAL A 78 5.87 -19.69 14.71
N LEU A 79 6.82 -20.01 13.81
CA LEU A 79 6.94 -19.34 12.51
C LEU A 79 5.90 -19.86 11.52
N GLN A 80 5.57 -21.15 11.54
CA GLN A 80 4.51 -21.72 10.71
C GLN A 80 3.16 -21.08 11.00
N HIS A 81 2.80 -20.91 12.28
CA HIS A 81 1.57 -20.23 12.68
C HIS A 81 1.50 -18.81 12.11
N ARG A 82 2.57 -18.01 12.27
CA ARG A 82 2.60 -16.64 11.70
C ARG A 82 2.48 -16.62 10.18
N MET A 83 3.10 -17.58 9.47
CA MET A 83 2.98 -17.66 8.02
C MET A 83 1.56 -18.04 7.57
N VAL A 84 0.87 -18.89 8.33
CA VAL A 84 -0.54 -19.21 8.09
C VAL A 84 -1.43 -17.99 8.34
N ASP A 85 -1.20 -17.25 9.43
CA ASP A 85 -1.95 -16.02 9.71
C ASP A 85 -1.78 -15.00 8.57
N MET A 86 -0.54 -14.74 8.14
CA MET A 86 -0.27 -13.87 6.99
C MET A 86 -0.96 -14.33 5.71
N PHE A 87 -1.03 -15.65 5.47
CA PHE A 87 -1.73 -16.21 4.31
C PHE A 87 -3.25 -15.96 4.39
N ILE A 88 -3.83 -16.14 5.58
CA ILE A 88 -5.26 -15.88 5.81
C ILE A 88 -5.58 -14.41 5.54
N GLU A 89 -4.76 -13.48 6.05
CA GLU A 89 -4.93 -12.04 5.81
C GLU A 89 -4.87 -11.71 4.30
N VAL A 90 -3.93 -12.31 3.57
CA VAL A 90 -3.86 -12.16 2.11
C VAL A 90 -5.16 -12.63 1.44
N VAL A 91 -5.67 -13.81 1.80
CA VAL A 91 -6.89 -14.36 1.19
C VAL A 91 -8.11 -13.50 1.53
N GLN A 92 -8.24 -13.05 2.78
CA GLN A 92 -9.33 -12.17 3.21
C GLN A 92 -9.28 -10.82 2.50
N SER A 93 -8.10 -10.27 2.24
CA SER A 93 -7.95 -8.96 1.58
C SER A 93 -8.39 -8.93 0.11
N VAL A 94 -8.53 -10.10 -0.53
CA VAL A 94 -8.98 -10.25 -1.93
C VAL A 94 -10.47 -10.61 -2.01
N SER A 95 -11.06 -11.06 -0.90
CA SER A 95 -12.44 -11.55 -0.82
C SER A 95 -13.43 -10.41 -0.61
#